data_AF-A0AB39HMP8-F1
#
_entry.id   AF-A0AB39HMP8-F1
#
_cell.length_a   1.000
_cell.length_b   1.000
_cell.length_c   1.000
_cell.angle_alpha   90.00
_cell.angle_beta   90.00
_cell.angle_gamma   90.00
#
_symmetry.space_group_name_H-M   'P 1'
#
loop_
_entity.id
_entity.type
_entity.pdbx_description
1 polymer ?
#
loop_
_entity_poly.entity_id
_entity_poly.type
_entity_poly.pdbx_seq_one_letter_code
_entity_poly.pdbx_strand_id
1 'polypeptide(L)'
;MSIRNTVLAFGAGIVVGYIAKQQMDKYQETTPEAVLERVKDTFRKSGPISGSWIYMKPEQIEKNSLTYTVYRGGITRNIDGENKQFEFYADVKTGMVIDAVQTNI
;
A
#
# COMPACT_ATOMS: atom_id res chain seq x y z
N MET A 1 -42.53 -17.40 19.23
CA MET A 1 -41.41 -16.46 19.42
C MET A 1 -41.99 -15.04 19.34
N SER A 2 -41.77 -14.17 20.33
CA SER A 2 -42.37 -12.83 20.36
C SER A 2 -41.68 -11.91 19.35
N ILE A 3 -42.46 -11.22 18.52
CA ILE A 3 -41.97 -10.32 17.45
C ILE A 3 -41.00 -9.24 17.97
N ARG A 4 -41.12 -8.88 19.25
CA ARG A 4 -40.23 -7.94 19.95
C ARG A 4 -38.78 -8.45 20.02
N ASN A 5 -38.58 -9.74 20.25
CA ASN A 5 -37.26 -10.34 20.35
C ASN A 5 -36.60 -10.44 18.96
N THR A 6 -37.40 -10.63 17.92
CA THR A 6 -36.93 -10.67 16.52
C THR A 6 -36.45 -9.29 16.05
N VAL A 7 -37.18 -8.21 16.37
CA VAL A 7 -36.78 -6.83 16.01
C VAL A 7 -35.50 -6.42 16.73
N LEU A 8 -35.36 -6.77 18.02
CA LEU A 8 -34.14 -6.50 18.79
C LEU A 8 -32.93 -7.24 18.22
N ALA A 9 -33.09 -8.53 17.90
CA ALA A 9 -32.02 -9.32 17.29
C ALA A 9 -31.61 -8.79 15.91
N PHE A 10 -32.58 -8.36 15.09
CA PHE A 10 -32.31 -7.80 13.77
C PHE A 10 -31.59 -6.45 13.86
N GLY A 11 -32.00 -5.58 14.78
CA GLY A 11 -31.35 -4.29 15.04
C GLY A 11 -29.90 -4.44 15.52
N ALA A 12 -29.64 -5.39 16.42
CA ALA A 12 -28.27 -5.69 16.88
C ALA A 12 -27.36 -6.19 15.74
N GLY A 13 -27.89 -7.04 14.84
CA GLY A 13 -27.15 -7.52 13.67
C GLY A 13 -26.74 -6.40 12.71
N ILE A 14 -27.62 -5.41 12.48
CA ILE A 14 -27.33 -4.25 11.61
C ILE A 14 -26.20 -3.40 12.20
N VAL A 15 -26.22 -3.12 13.51
CA VAL A 15 -25.18 -2.31 14.16
C VAL A 15 -23.81 -3.00 14.10
N VAL A 16 -23.75 -4.30 14.41
CA VAL A 16 -22.51 -5.09 14.31
C VAL A 16 -22.00 -5.12 12.87
N GLY A 17 -22.88 -5.35 11.90
CA GLY A 17 -22.53 -5.36 10.47
C GLY A 17 -21.99 -4.01 9.99
N TYR A 18 -22.57 -2.90 10.46
CA TYR A 18 -22.12 -1.55 10.12
C TYR A 18 -20.72 -1.25 10.67
N ILE A 19 -20.45 -1.62 11.93
CA ILE A 19 -19.13 -1.45 12.56
C ILE A 19 -18.08 -2.32 11.86
N ALA A 20 -18.42 -3.56 11.52
CA ALA A 20 -17.53 -4.47 10.79
C ALA A 20 -17.16 -3.92 9.40
N LYS A 21 -18.16 -3.42 8.65
CA LYS A 21 -17.92 -2.77 7.36
C LYS A 21 -16.99 -1.56 7.49
N GLN A 22 -17.23 -0.69 8.49
CA GLN A 22 -16.41 0.50 8.69
C GLN A 22 -14.94 0.16 9.03
N GLN A 23 -14.69 -0.95 9.74
CA GLN A 23 -13.34 -1.45 9.93
C GLN A 23 -12.74 -1.98 8.63
N MET A 24 -13.48 -2.78 7.86
CA MET A 24 -13.00 -3.30 6.57
C MET A 24 -12.65 -2.18 5.57
N ASP A 25 -13.45 -1.12 5.50
CA ASP A 25 -13.19 0.05 4.66
C ASP A 25 -11.94 0.84 5.12
N LYS A 26 -11.58 0.78 6.41
CA LYS A 26 -10.31 1.33 6.92
C LYS A 26 -9.11 0.41 6.66
N TYR A 27 -9.31 -0.90 6.69
CA TYR A 27 -8.30 -1.91 6.35
C TYR A 27 -8.18 -2.15 4.83
N GLN A 28 -8.96 -1.44 4.01
CA GLN A 28 -8.83 -1.38 2.56
C GLN A 28 -7.61 -0.58 2.09
N GLU A 29 -6.69 -0.22 2.99
CA GLU A 29 -5.35 0.20 2.61
C GLU A 29 -4.63 -0.99 1.97
N THR A 30 -4.02 -0.78 0.79
CA THR A 30 -3.27 -1.83 0.11
C THR A 30 -2.10 -2.22 1.01
N THR A 31 -1.94 -3.51 1.32
CA THR A 31 -0.85 -3.94 2.23
C THR A 31 0.52 -3.52 1.68
N PRO A 32 1.54 -3.31 2.52
CA PRO A 32 2.89 -2.99 2.05
C PRO A 32 3.37 -3.98 0.98
N GLU A 33 3.11 -5.27 1.14
CA GLU A 33 3.50 -6.31 0.19
C GLU A 33 2.79 -6.16 -1.16
N ALA A 34 1.50 -5.85 -1.14
CA ALA A 34 0.73 -5.61 -2.36
C ALA A 34 1.17 -4.31 -3.07
N VAL A 35 1.56 -3.28 -2.31
CA VAL A 35 2.19 -2.09 -2.86
C VAL A 35 3.54 -2.45 -3.49
N LEU A 36 4.40 -3.18 -2.77
CA LEU A 36 5.71 -3.61 -3.26
C LEU A 36 5.60 -4.39 -4.57
N GLU A 37 4.61 -5.27 -4.71
CA GLU A 37 4.41 -6.01 -5.97
C GLU A 37 4.01 -5.10 -7.13
N ARG A 38 3.13 -4.12 -6.91
CA ARG A 38 2.78 -3.10 -7.92
C ARG A 38 3.98 -2.25 -8.35
N VAL A 39 4.83 -1.88 -7.38
CA VAL A 39 6.07 -1.15 -7.69
C VAL A 39 7.01 -2.03 -8.50
N LYS A 40 7.19 -3.30 -8.12
CA LYS A 40 8.01 -4.27 -8.90
C LYS A 40 7.49 -4.41 -10.33
N ASP A 41 6.19 -4.51 -10.53
CA ASP A 41 5.58 -4.58 -11.87
C ASP A 41 5.88 -3.34 -12.72
N THR A 42 5.89 -2.16 -12.09
CA THR A 42 6.26 -0.91 -12.76
C THR A 42 7.73 -0.92 -13.18
N PHE A 43 8.63 -1.37 -12.30
CA PHE A 43 10.07 -1.39 -12.54
C PHE A 43 10.51 -2.48 -13.52
N ARG A 44 9.83 -3.63 -13.53
CA ARG A 44 10.08 -4.74 -14.48
C ARG A 44 9.91 -4.33 -15.94
N LYS A 45 9.04 -3.34 -16.22
CA LYS A 45 8.84 -2.80 -17.59
C LYS A 45 10.11 -2.24 -18.21
N SER A 46 11.07 -1.83 -17.39
CA SER A 46 12.32 -1.22 -17.84
C SER A 46 13.52 -2.16 -17.71
N GLY A 47 13.38 -3.39 -17.20
CA GLY A 47 14.47 -4.36 -16.98
C GLY A 47 14.32 -5.22 -15.71
N PRO A 48 15.13 -6.28 -15.56
CA PRO A 48 15.00 -7.24 -14.46
C PRO A 48 15.31 -6.64 -13.09
N ILE A 49 14.62 -7.16 -12.07
CA ILE A 49 14.82 -6.82 -10.65
C ILE A 49 15.63 -7.95 -10.01
N SER A 50 16.69 -7.59 -9.30
CA SER A 50 17.54 -8.51 -8.54
C SER A 50 17.26 -8.49 -7.03
N GLY A 51 16.57 -7.46 -6.52
CA GLY A 51 16.20 -7.37 -5.11
C GLY A 51 15.15 -6.30 -4.84
N SER A 52 14.45 -6.43 -3.71
CA SER A 52 13.44 -5.46 -3.29
C SER A 52 13.15 -5.51 -1.79
N TRP A 53 12.82 -4.37 -1.18
CA TRP A 53 12.36 -4.28 0.21
C TRP A 53 11.32 -3.16 0.34
N ILE A 54 10.52 -3.21 1.41
CA ILE A 54 9.56 -2.17 1.77
C ILE A 54 9.54 -1.99 3.29
N TYR A 55 9.51 -0.73 3.73
CA TYR A 55 9.32 -0.38 5.13
C TYR A 55 7.82 -0.35 5.41
N MET A 56 7.35 -1.24 6.28
CA MET A 56 5.91 -1.49 6.52
C MET A 56 5.19 -0.35 7.24
N LYS A 57 5.92 0.66 7.73
CA LYS A 57 5.34 1.81 8.42
C LYS A 57 5.13 2.95 7.42
N PRO A 58 3.88 3.39 7.19
CA PRO A 58 3.62 4.57 6.38
C PRO A 58 4.30 5.82 6.92
N GLU A 59 4.72 6.70 6.02
CA GLU A 59 5.23 8.04 6.34
C GLU A 59 4.57 9.10 5.47
N GLN A 60 4.57 10.34 5.94
CA GLN A 60 4.07 11.48 5.18
C GLN A 60 5.22 12.20 4.51
N ILE A 61 5.08 12.49 3.22
CA ILE A 61 6.03 13.29 2.46
C ILE A 61 5.31 14.45 1.76
N GLU A 62 6.01 15.55 1.53
CA GLU A 62 5.54 16.64 0.68
C GLU A 62 6.28 16.60 -0.66
N LYS A 63 5.52 16.56 -1.76
CA LYS A 63 6.08 16.64 -3.10
C LYS A 63 5.16 17.46 -4.00
N ASN A 64 5.72 18.41 -4.75
CA ASN A 64 4.97 19.33 -5.61
C ASN A 64 3.80 20.01 -4.87
N SER A 65 4.03 20.46 -3.64
CA SER A 65 3.04 21.10 -2.76
C SER A 65 1.82 20.24 -2.41
N LEU A 66 1.91 18.92 -2.57
CA LEU A 66 0.91 17.94 -2.14
C LEU A 66 1.48 17.02 -1.07
N THR A 67 0.68 16.71 -0.06
CA THR A 67 1.03 15.76 1.01
C THR A 67 0.57 14.36 0.61
N TYR A 68 1.50 13.41 0.63
CA TYR A 68 1.23 12.00 0.34
C TYR A 68 1.49 11.15 1.58
N THR A 69 0.66 10.13 1.78
CA THR A 69 0.98 9.04 2.70
C THR A 69 1.56 7.90 1.88
N VAL A 70 2.81 7.54 2.16
CA VAL A 70 3.59 6.63 1.33
C VAL A 70 4.21 5.50 2.14
N TYR A 71 4.45 4.37 1.49
CA TYR A 71 5.46 3.42 1.93
C TYR A 71 6.79 3.76 1.25
N ARG A 72 7.86 3.73 2.04
CA ARG A 72 9.24 3.80 1.55
C ARG A 72 9.77 2.41 1.28
N GLY A 73 10.48 2.22 0.18
CA GLY A 73 11.12 0.94 -0.12
C GLY A 73 12.30 1.11 -1.05
N GLY A 74 12.87 -0.02 -1.47
CA GLY A 74 13.94 -0.02 -2.46
C GLY A 74 13.81 -1.15 -3.45
N ILE A 75 14.28 -0.90 -4.68
CA ILE A 75 14.41 -1.89 -5.74
C ILE A 75 15.83 -1.85 -6.28
N THR A 76 16.45 -3.02 -6.36
CA THR A 76 17.73 -3.21 -7.07
C THR A 76 17.45 -3.82 -8.43
N ARG A 77 18.02 -3.21 -9.46
CA ARG A 77 17.84 -3.62 -10.85
C ARG A 77 19.19 -4.00 -11.44
N ASN A 78 19.20 -4.99 -12.31
CA ASN A 78 20.35 -5.22 -13.17
C ASN A 78 20.13 -4.50 -14.50
N ILE A 79 20.91 -3.46 -14.77
CA ILE A 79 20.86 -2.66 -16.00
C ILE A 79 22.24 -2.77 -16.63
N ASP A 80 22.31 -3.39 -17.81
CA ASP A 80 23.56 -3.59 -18.57
C ASP A 80 24.67 -4.30 -17.76
N GLY A 81 24.28 -5.27 -16.92
CA GLY A 81 25.21 -6.02 -16.07
C GLY A 81 25.54 -5.34 -14.74
N GLU A 82 25.17 -4.06 -14.57
CA GLU A 82 25.39 -3.32 -13.33
C GLU A 82 24.16 -3.35 -12.43
N ASN A 83 24.37 -3.55 -11.13
CA ASN A 83 23.31 -3.43 -10.14
C ASN A 83 23.11 -1.96 -9.78
N LYS A 84 21.94 -1.40 -10.10
CA LYS A 84 21.53 -0.04 -9.72
C LYS A 84 20.42 -0.10 -8.69
N GLN A 85 20.59 0.61 -7.59
CA GLN A 85 19.64 0.67 -6.49
C GLN A 85 18.81 1.95 -6.55
N PHE A 86 17.50 1.79 -6.37
CA PHE A 86 16.55 2.89 -6.31
C PHE A 86 15.83 2.84 -4.98
N GLU A 87 15.77 3.96 -4.26
CA GLU A 87 14.80 4.16 -3.18
C GLU A 87 13.52 4.73 -3.80
N PHE A 88 12.36 4.19 -3.42
CA PHE A 88 11.07 4.62 -3.93
C PHE A 88 10.13 5.02 -2.79
N TYR A 89 9.18 5.89 -3.13
CA TYR A 89 8.06 6.29 -2.29
C TYR A 89 6.76 5.98 -3.05
N ALA A 90 5.95 5.08 -2.51
CA ALA A 90 4.73 4.62 -3.17
C ALA A 90 3.50 4.92 -2.33
N ASP A 91 2.45 5.45 -2.94
CA ASP A 91 1.19 5.78 -2.28
C ASP A 91 0.56 4.54 -1.61
N VAL A 92 0.18 4.65 -0.34
CA VAL A 92 -0.31 3.50 0.44
C VAL A 92 -1.64 2.92 -0.06
N LYS A 93 -2.43 3.70 -0.81
CA LYS A 93 -3.75 3.27 -1.28
C LYS A 93 -3.66 2.61 -2.65
N THR A 94 -2.88 3.20 -3.55
CA THR A 94 -2.84 2.83 -4.97
C THR A 94 -1.57 2.05 -5.34
N GLY A 95 -0.48 2.17 -4.58
CA GLY A 95 0.83 1.67 -4.95
C GLY A 95 1.46 2.44 -6.13
N MET A 96 0.93 3.60 -6.48
CA MET A 96 1.54 4.49 -7.48
C MET A 96 2.87 5.02 -6.93
N VAL A 97 3.92 4.95 -7.75
CA VAL A 97 5.23 5.51 -7.40
C VAL A 97 5.15 7.03 -7.48
N ILE A 98 5.24 7.69 -6.32
CA ILE A 98 5.25 9.15 -6.18
C ILE A 98 6.65 9.70 -6.46
N ASP A 99 7.67 8.96 -6.05
CA ASP A 99 9.06 9.27 -6.32
C ASP A 99 9.94 8.03 -6.37
N ALA A 100 11.03 8.13 -7.12
CA ALA A 100 12.09 7.14 -7.14
C ALA A 100 13.43 7.82 -7.43
N VAL A 101 14.40 7.61 -6.55
CA VAL A 101 15.72 8.22 -6.64
C VAL A 101 16.77 7.11 -6.65
N GLN A 102 17.72 7.18 -7.60
CA GLN A 102 18.84 6.26 -7.61
C GLN A 102 19.76 6.57 -6.43
N THR A 103 20.05 5.56 -5.60
CA THR A 103 21.01 5.66 -4.52
C THR A 103 22.38 5.26 -5.04
N ASN A 104 23.36 6.16 -4.95
CA ASN A 104 24.76 5.81 -5.19
C ASN A 104 25.30 5.19 -3.90
N ILE A 105 25.49 3.87 -3.90
CA ILE A 105 26.23 3.16 -2.86
C ILE A 105 27.63 2.89 -3.42
#